data_AF-A0AAN9HNJ0-F1
#
_entry.id   AF-A0AAN9HNJ0-F1
#
_cell.length_a   1.000
_cell.length_b   1.000
_cell.length_c   1.000
_cell.angle_alpha   90.00
_cell.angle_beta   90.00
_cell.angle_gamma   90.00
#
_symmetry.space_group_name_H-M   'P 1'
#
loop_
_entity.id
_entity.type
_entity.pdbx_description
1 polymer ?
#
loop_
_entity_poly.entity_id
_entity_poly.type
_entity_poly.pdbx_seq_one_letter_code
_entity_poly.pdbx_strand_id
1 'polypeptide(L)'
;MVSDCAPEDVSKALAKTLEDLQLDYIDLYLMHWPFRTKPGSKGWAPEVMAPLCLAETWNAMEGLFASGQARAIGVSNFSTRKLQDVIRHAKIPPAVNQVECHPVWQQPALHNLCKSTGVHLTVLL
;
A
#
# COMPACT_ATOMS: atom_id res chain seq x y z
N MET A 1 6.01 -9.54 10.95
CA MET A 1 5.85 -8.78 9.69
C MET A 1 6.85 -7.64 9.69
N VAL A 2 7.56 -7.44 8.57
CA VAL A 2 8.38 -6.24 8.30
C VAL A 2 7.50 -5.30 7.48
N SER A 3 7.58 -3.98 7.69
CA SER A 3 6.72 -3.03 6.97
C SER A 3 7.34 -2.44 5.70
N ASP A 4 8.67 -2.45 5.53
CA ASP A 4 9.42 -1.86 4.39
C ASP A 4 8.87 -0.53 3.83
N CYS A 5 8.24 0.28 4.69
CA CYS A 5 7.56 1.52 4.34
C CYS A 5 8.48 2.75 4.41
N ALA A 6 9.77 2.58 4.71
CA ALA A 6 10.72 3.68 4.55
C ALA A 6 10.91 3.95 3.04
N PRO A 7 10.91 5.20 2.57
CA PRO A 7 11.01 5.51 1.14
C PRO A 7 12.19 4.81 0.44
N GLU A 8 13.34 4.73 1.12
CA GLU A 8 14.57 4.08 0.66
C GLU A 8 14.52 2.55 0.60
N ASP A 9 13.52 1.93 1.25
CA ASP A 9 13.36 0.48 1.32
C ASP A 9 12.29 -0.05 0.35
N VAL A 10 11.37 0.81 -0.11
CA VAL A 10 10.29 0.46 -1.03
C VAL A 10 10.81 -0.20 -2.33
N SER A 11 11.85 0.37 -2.95
CA SER A 11 12.43 -0.18 -4.18
C SER A 11 13.19 -1.49 -3.95
N LYS A 12 13.89 -1.61 -2.81
CA LYS A 12 14.59 -2.85 -2.43
C LYS A 12 13.60 -3.98 -2.18
N ALA A 13 12.47 -3.69 -1.53
CA ALA A 13 11.43 -4.65 -1.26
C ALA A 13 10.76 -5.18 -2.55
N LEU A 14 10.45 -4.29 -3.51
CA LEU A 14 9.94 -4.74 -4.81
C LEU A 14 11.00 -5.53 -5.58
N ALA A 15 12.26 -5.05 -5.64
CA ALA A 15 13.32 -5.75 -6.35
C ALA A 15 13.51 -7.19 -5.84
N LYS A 16 13.50 -7.37 -4.51
CA LYS A 16 13.55 -8.70 -3.91
C LYS A 16 12.33 -9.55 -4.27
N THR A 17 11.12 -8.97 -4.24
CA THR A 17 9.89 -9.68 -4.62
C THR A 17 9.93 -10.15 -6.07
N LEU A 18 10.43 -9.31 -6.98
CA LEU A 18 10.60 -9.63 -8.39
C LEU A 18 11.64 -10.73 -8.60
N GLU A 19 12.76 -10.70 -7.87
CA GLU A 19 13.76 -11.76 -7.87
C GLU A 19 13.18 -13.10 -7.38
N ASP A 20 12.49 -13.09 -6.23
CA ASP A 20 11.88 -14.28 -5.62
C ASP A 20 10.81 -14.90 -6.55
N LEU A 21 10.07 -14.07 -7.28
CA LEU A 21 9.03 -14.50 -8.23
C LEU A 21 9.55 -14.77 -9.64
N GLN A 22 10.82 -14.45 -9.93
CA GLN A 22 11.43 -14.54 -11.27
C GLN A 22 10.67 -13.73 -12.33
N LEU A 23 10.33 -12.49 -12.00
CA LEU A 23 9.58 -11.57 -12.85
C LEU A 23 10.37 -10.29 -13.13
N ASP A 24 10.17 -9.71 -14.31
CA ASP A 24 10.72 -8.38 -14.64
C ASP A 24 9.83 -7.23 -14.13
N TYR A 25 8.53 -7.50 -13.95
CA TYR A 25 7.53 -6.55 -13.46
C TYR A 25 6.41 -7.27 -12.70
N ILE A 26 5.63 -6.51 -11.93
CA ILE A 26 4.40 -6.97 -11.30
C ILE A 26 3.21 -6.14 -11.78
N ASP A 27 2.06 -6.77 -11.99
CA ASP A 27 0.87 -6.04 -12.45
C ASP A 27 0.33 -5.10 -11.37
N LEU A 28 0.39 -5.49 -10.10
CA LEU A 28 -0.09 -4.71 -8.97
C LEU A 28 0.82 -4.86 -7.76
N TYR A 29 1.32 -3.74 -7.23
CA TYR A 29 2.08 -3.69 -5.98
C TYR A 29 1.33 -2.88 -4.91
N LEU A 30 1.17 -3.45 -3.71
CA LEU A 30 0.34 -2.86 -2.65
C LEU A 30 1.18 -2.50 -1.42
N MET A 31 0.95 -1.31 -0.86
CA MET A 31 1.33 -1.04 0.52
C MET A 31 0.45 -1.89 1.45
N HIS A 32 1.02 -2.97 2.00
CA HIS A 32 0.25 -4.02 2.68
C HIS A 32 -0.51 -3.49 3.90
N TRP A 33 0.11 -2.65 4.72
CA TRP A 33 -0.54 -2.06 5.89
C TRP A 33 -0.10 -0.61 6.11
N PRO A 34 -0.97 0.25 6.67
CA PRO A 34 -0.62 1.62 7.01
C PRO A 34 0.08 1.74 8.37
N PHE A 35 1.21 1.05 8.53
CA PHE A 35 2.12 1.22 9.67
C PHE A 35 3.58 1.02 9.23
N ARG A 36 4.51 1.52 10.06
CA ARG A 36 5.95 1.37 9.85
C ARG A 36 6.60 0.84 11.12
N THR A 37 7.56 -0.07 10.98
CA THR A 37 8.45 -0.51 12.06
C THR A 37 9.80 0.19 12.00
N LYS A 38 10.49 0.27 13.13
CA LYS A 38 11.89 0.71 13.21
C LYS A 38 12.78 -0.19 12.32
N PRO A 39 13.88 0.34 11.78
CA PRO A 39 14.81 -0.46 10.98
C PRO A 39 15.24 -1.75 11.70
N GLY A 40 15.22 -2.87 10.99
CA GLY A 40 15.58 -4.20 11.52
C GLY A 40 14.58 -4.81 12.51
N SER A 41 13.53 -4.09 12.91
CA SER A 41 12.52 -4.60 13.84
C SER A 41 11.37 -5.31 13.10
N LYS A 42 10.70 -6.25 13.79
CA LYS A 42 9.60 -7.05 13.25
C LYS A 42 8.48 -7.17 14.26
N GLY A 43 7.24 -7.20 13.79
CA GLY A 43 6.06 -7.47 14.61
C GLY A 43 5.18 -6.25 14.83
N TRP A 44 4.29 -6.36 15.82
CA TRP A 44 3.18 -5.43 16.05
C TRP A 44 3.27 -4.68 17.38
N ALA A 45 4.37 -4.89 18.12
CA ALA A 45 4.54 -4.30 19.43
C ALA A 45 4.75 -2.77 19.33
N PRO A 46 4.14 -1.95 20.18
CA PRO A 46 4.27 -0.49 20.10
C PRO A 46 5.71 0.03 20.12
N GLU A 47 6.61 -0.68 20.81
CA GLU A 47 8.01 -0.30 21.00
C GLU A 47 8.82 -0.41 19.72
N VAL A 48 8.37 -1.25 18.78
CA VAL A 48 9.01 -1.44 17.47
C VAL A 48 8.40 -0.56 16.39
N MET A 49 7.35 0.22 16.69
CA MET A 49 6.71 1.10 15.73
C MET A 49 7.51 2.37 15.48
N ALA A 50 7.42 2.87 14.26
CA ALA A 50 7.96 4.15 13.82
C ALA A 50 6.85 5.00 13.19
N PRO A 51 6.98 6.33 13.17
CA PRO A 51 6.04 7.19 12.46
C PRO A 51 5.91 6.79 10.99
N LEU A 52 4.68 6.74 10.49
CA LEU A 52 4.39 6.46 9.08
C LEU A 52 4.68 7.73 8.25
N CYS A 53 5.62 7.62 7.32
CA CYS A 53 5.96 8.66 6.34
C CYS A 53 5.10 8.50 5.09
N LEU A 54 3.77 8.58 5.23
CA LEU A 54 2.83 8.10 4.21
C LEU A 54 3.06 8.76 2.84
N ALA A 55 3.26 10.07 2.81
CA ALA A 55 3.45 10.82 1.58
C ALA A 55 4.77 10.43 0.89
N GLU A 56 5.85 10.28 1.67
CA GLU A 56 7.16 9.90 1.15
C GLU A 56 7.19 8.45 0.68
N THR A 57 6.54 7.54 1.42
CA THR A 57 6.38 6.14 0.99
C THR A 57 5.56 6.06 -0.30
N TRP A 58 4.47 6.83 -0.40
CA TRP A 58 3.66 6.85 -1.62
C TRP A 58 4.44 7.42 -2.80
N ASN A 59 5.19 8.51 -2.63
CA ASN A 59 6.06 9.05 -3.67
C ASN A 59 7.12 8.03 -4.13
N ALA A 60 7.63 7.18 -3.23
CA ALA A 60 8.51 6.08 -3.62
C ALA A 60 7.76 5.00 -4.43
N MET A 61 6.51 4.67 -4.07
CA MET A 61 5.65 3.78 -4.85
C MET A 61 5.37 4.34 -6.26
N GLU A 62 5.13 5.64 -6.38
CA GLU A 62 4.98 6.32 -7.68
C GLU A 62 6.24 6.17 -8.56
N GLY A 63 7.42 6.15 -7.93
CA GLY A 63 8.68 5.84 -8.62
C GLY A 63 8.71 4.42 -9.20
N LEU A 64 8.13 3.43 -8.52
CA LEU A 64 8.00 2.05 -9.01
C LEU A 64 7.05 1.95 -10.21
N PHE A 65 5.98 2.75 -10.19
CA PHE A 65 5.07 2.88 -11.33
C PHE A 65 5.78 3.53 -12.53
N ALA A 66 6.48 4.63 -12.30
CA ALA A 66 7.21 5.34 -13.33
C ALA A 66 8.34 4.52 -13.97
N SER A 67 8.98 3.63 -13.21
CA SER A 67 10.02 2.73 -13.74
C SER A 67 9.47 1.56 -14.56
N GLY A 68 8.16 1.30 -14.49
CA GLY A 68 7.51 0.16 -15.15
C GLY A 68 7.65 -1.16 -14.40
N GLN A 69 8.34 -1.20 -13.25
CA GLN A 69 8.46 -2.40 -12.42
C GLN A 69 7.14 -2.79 -11.76
N ALA A 70 6.25 -1.81 -11.50
CA ALA A 70 4.87 -2.04 -11.09
C ALA A 70 3.93 -1.38 -12.10
N ARG A 71 3.05 -2.15 -12.75
CA ARG A 71 2.07 -1.57 -13.71
C ARG A 71 0.91 -0.84 -13.04
N ALA A 72 0.63 -1.18 -11.79
CA ALA A 72 -0.29 -0.48 -10.93
C ALA A 72 0.23 -0.50 -9.49
N ILE A 73 -0.09 0.55 -8.75
CA ILE A 73 0.22 0.68 -7.33
C ILE A 73 -1.05 0.93 -6.54
N GLY A 74 -1.13 0.36 -5.35
CA GLY A 74 -2.29 0.48 -4.49
C GLY A 74 -1.95 0.32 -3.02
N VAL A 75 -2.99 0.16 -2.22
CA VAL A 75 -2.90 0.00 -0.77
C VAL A 75 -3.71 -1.21 -0.32
N SER A 76 -3.43 -1.69 0.89
CA SER A 76 -4.21 -2.74 1.55
C SER A 76 -4.42 -2.38 3.02
N ASN A 77 -5.59 -2.72 3.55
CA ASN A 77 -6.00 -2.41 4.93
C ASN A 77 -6.07 -0.90 5.25
N PHE A 78 -6.34 -0.06 4.24
CA PHE A 78 -6.52 1.37 4.45
C PHE A 78 -7.99 1.69 4.76
N SER A 79 -8.22 2.36 5.89
CA SER A 79 -9.52 2.93 6.24
C SER A 79 -9.87 4.10 5.31
N THR A 80 -11.14 4.51 5.32
CA THR A 80 -11.65 5.66 4.55
C THR A 80 -10.79 6.91 4.74
N ARG A 81 -10.42 7.22 5.99
CA ARG A 81 -9.59 8.39 6.33
C ARG A 81 -8.18 8.26 5.75
N LYS A 82 -7.51 7.13 5.97
CA LYS A 82 -6.14 6.93 5.47
C LYS A 82 -6.09 6.90 3.94
N LEU A 83 -7.10 6.32 3.29
CA LEU A 83 -7.20 6.33 1.83
C LEU A 83 -7.35 7.77 1.30
N GLN A 84 -8.18 8.61 1.94
CA GLN A 84 -8.26 10.04 1.62
C GLN A 84 -6.92 10.75 1.83
N ASP A 85 -6.18 10.42 2.87
CA ASP A 85 -4.85 10.99 3.12
C ASP A 85 -3.89 10.67 1.95
N VAL A 86 -3.84 9.42 1.47
CA VAL A 86 -3.05 9.03 0.30
C VAL A 86 -3.49 9.81 -0.94
N ILE A 87 -4.79 9.80 -1.26
CA ILE A 87 -5.33 10.43 -2.46
C ILE A 87 -5.00 11.93 -2.51
N ARG A 88 -4.99 12.61 -1.35
CA ARG A 88 -4.66 14.05 -1.27
C ARG A 88 -3.21 14.37 -1.63
N HIS A 89 -2.28 13.44 -1.39
CA HIS A 89 -0.86 13.63 -1.66
C HIS A 89 -0.39 13.00 -2.98
N ALA A 90 -1.17 12.07 -3.51
CA ALA A 90 -0.84 11.28 -4.70
C ALA A 90 -0.86 12.11 -5.99
N LYS A 91 0.20 11.99 -6.78
CA LYS A 91 0.21 12.34 -8.20
C LYS A 91 -0.39 11.21 -9.03
N ILE A 92 -0.10 9.96 -8.67
CA ILE A 92 -0.70 8.75 -9.23
C ILE A 92 -1.63 8.16 -8.17
N PRO A 93 -2.97 8.22 -8.37
CA PRO A 93 -3.91 7.73 -7.38
C PRO A 93 -3.76 6.21 -7.20
N PRO A 94 -4.03 5.65 -6.00
CA PRO A 94 -4.03 4.22 -5.78
C PRO A 94 -5.04 3.54 -6.71
N ALA A 95 -4.60 2.55 -7.48
CA ALA A 95 -5.48 1.79 -8.35
C ALA A 95 -6.42 0.88 -7.55
N VAL A 96 -5.93 0.35 -6.42
CA VAL A 96 -6.63 -0.64 -5.59
C VAL A 96 -6.53 -0.27 -4.12
N ASN A 97 -7.61 -0.53 -3.37
CA ASN A 97 -7.57 -0.73 -1.92
C ASN A 97 -8.09 -2.14 -1.61
N GLN A 98 -7.20 -3.04 -1.17
CA GLN A 98 -7.55 -4.40 -0.80
C GLN A 98 -7.90 -4.47 0.69
N VAL A 99 -9.10 -4.93 1.05
CA VAL A 99 -9.57 -4.92 2.44
C VAL A 99 -10.44 -6.12 2.76
N GLU A 100 -10.52 -6.50 4.03
CA GLU A 100 -11.53 -7.42 4.55
C GLU A 100 -12.93 -6.91 4.19
N CYS A 101 -13.69 -7.69 3.43
CA CYS A 101 -15.05 -7.32 3.08
C CYS A 101 -15.89 -8.56 2.76
N HIS A 102 -16.98 -8.73 3.50
CA HIS A 102 -17.87 -9.89 3.42
C HIS A 102 -19.27 -9.52 3.96
N PRO A 103 -20.30 -10.38 3.87
CA PRO A 103 -21.67 -10.02 4.24
C PRO A 103 -21.86 -9.49 5.67
N VAL A 104 -20.97 -9.84 6.60
CA VAL A 104 -20.99 -9.39 8.01
C VAL A 104 -20.10 -8.14 8.23
N TRP A 105 -19.21 -7.82 7.28
CA TRP A 105 -18.35 -6.65 7.31
C TRP A 105 -18.28 -5.99 5.93
N GLN A 106 -19.31 -5.21 5.58
CA GLN A 106 -19.55 -4.76 4.20
C GLN A 106 -18.82 -3.48 3.79
N GLN A 107 -18.21 -2.77 4.74
CA GLN A 107 -17.45 -1.52 4.51
C GLN A 107 -18.13 -0.46 3.61
N PRO A 108 -19.41 -0.08 3.82
CA PRO A 108 -20.15 0.76 2.88
C PRO A 108 -19.55 2.14 2.65
N ALA A 109 -19.02 2.77 3.71
CA ALA A 109 -18.37 4.09 3.61
C ALA A 109 -17.09 4.02 2.77
N LEU A 110 -16.29 2.97 2.92
CA LEU A 110 -15.07 2.78 2.14
C LEU A 110 -15.40 2.43 0.69
N HIS A 111 -16.38 1.57 0.45
CA HIS A 111 -16.87 1.24 -0.88
C HIS A 111 -17.32 2.49 -1.65
N ASN A 112 -18.09 3.36 -1.00
CA ASN A 112 -18.55 4.61 -1.62
C ASN A 112 -17.38 5.55 -1.93
N LEU A 113 -16.41 5.69 -1.02
CA LEU A 113 -15.20 6.46 -1.28
C LEU A 113 -14.45 5.92 -2.51
N CYS A 114 -14.10 4.63 -2.50
CA CYS A 114 -13.40 3.95 -3.59
C CYS A 114 -14.10 4.18 -4.94
N LYS A 115 -15.43 3.98 -4.98
CA LYS A 115 -16.24 4.21 -6.18
C LYS A 115 -16.17 5.66 -6.66
N SER A 116 -16.25 6.62 -5.73
CA SER A 116 -16.23 8.06 -6.08
C SER A 116 -14.87 8.56 -6.54
N THR A 117 -13.78 7.89 -6.13
CA THR A 117 -12.40 8.29 -6.45
C THR A 117 -11.74 7.40 -7.53
N GLY A 118 -12.49 6.47 -8.13
CA GLY A 118 -11.96 5.56 -9.15
C GLY A 118 -10.99 4.49 -8.61
N VAL A 119 -10.94 4.28 -7.29
CA VAL A 119 -10.12 3.23 -6.66
C VAL A 119 -10.92 1.93 -6.67
N HIS A 120 -10.33 0.85 -7.16
CA HIS A 120 -10.98 -0.46 -7.11
C HIS A 120 -10.88 -1.05 -5.69
N LEU A 121 -12.01 -1.50 -5.13
CA LEU A 121 -12.02 -2.20 -3.85
C LEU A 121 -11.93 -3.70 -4.12
N THR A 122 -10.81 -4.32 -3.72
CA THR A 122 -10.64 -5.77 -3.78
C THR A 122 -10.93 -6.38 -2.41
N VAL A 123 -11.71 -7.44 -2.38
CA VAL A 123 -12.07 -8.12 -1.13
C VAL A 123 -10.99 -9.13 -0.73
N LEU A 124 -10.57 -9.08 0.53
CA LEU A 124 -9.81 -10.14 1.21
C LEU A 124 -10.81 -10.94 2.06
N LEU A 125 -10.68 -12.27 2.04
CA LEU A 125 -11.50 -13.19 2.85
C LEU A 125 -11.11 -13.15 4.33
#